data_AF-L5MGR6-F1
#
_entry.id   AF-L5MGR6-F1
#
_cell.length_a   1.000
_cell.length_b   1.000
_cell.length_c   1.000
_cell.angle_alpha   90.00
_cell.angle_beta   90.00
_cell.angle_gamma   90.00
#
_symmetry.space_group_name_H-M   'P 1'
#
loop_
_entity.id
_entity.type
_entity.pdbx_description
1 polymer ?
#
loop_
_entity_poly.entity_id
_entity_poly.type
_entity_poly.pdbx_seq_one_letter_code
_entity_poly.pdbx_strand_id
1 'polypeptide(L)'
;MGRGRDWNVDLIPKFLMANGQLVKMLLYTEVTRYLDFKVVEGSFVYKGGKIYKVPSTETEALASNLMGMFEKRRFRKFLVFVANFDENDPKTFEGVDPQSTSMREVYRKFDLGQDVIDFTGHALALYRTDDYLDQPCLETINRIKLYSESLARYGKSPYLYPLYGLGELPQGFARLSAIYGGTYMLNKPVDDIIMENGKVVGVKSEGEVARCKQLICDPSYIPDRVRKAGQVIRIICILSHPIKNTNDANSCQIIIPQNQVNRKSDIYVCMISYAHNVAAQGKYIAIASTTVETAEPEKEVEPALELLEPIDQKFVAISDLYEPIDDGSESQVFCSCSYDATTHFETTCNDIKDIYKRMAGSAFDFENMKRKQNDVFGEADQ
;
A
#
# COMPACT_ATOMS: atom_id res chain seq x y z
N MET A 1 5.89 5.68 29.01
CA MET A 1 5.99 5.12 27.65
C MET A 1 6.85 3.84 27.58
N GLY A 2 7.01 3.04 28.65
CA GLY A 2 7.73 1.76 28.58
C GLY A 2 9.25 1.88 28.35
N ARG A 3 9.91 0.79 27.94
CA ARG A 3 11.36 0.78 27.58
C ARG A 3 11.54 1.19 26.12
N GLY A 4 12.47 2.10 25.84
CA GLY A 4 12.67 2.65 24.49
C GLY A 4 12.97 1.61 23.40
N ARG A 5 13.71 0.55 23.72
CA ARG A 5 14.06 -0.55 22.80
C ARG A 5 12.88 -1.41 22.34
N ASP A 6 11.72 -1.29 23.00
CA ASP A 6 10.52 -2.04 22.65
C ASP A 6 9.69 -1.28 21.57
N TRP A 7 10.20 -0.15 21.07
CA TRP A 7 9.54 0.69 20.08
C TRP A 7 10.27 0.63 18.73
N ASN A 8 9.53 0.24 17.69
CA ASN A 8 9.95 0.29 16.30
C ASN A 8 8.86 1.04 15.52
N VAL A 9 8.96 2.37 15.51
CA VAL A 9 7.90 3.26 15.01
C VAL A 9 8.19 3.63 13.56
N ASP A 10 7.43 3.04 12.62
CA ASP A 10 7.51 3.41 11.22
C ASP A 10 7.05 4.86 11.00
N LEU A 11 7.84 5.65 10.28
CA LEU A 11 7.46 7.00 9.86
C LEU A 11 6.39 6.99 8.76
N ILE A 12 6.39 5.94 7.92
CA ILE A 12 5.47 5.75 6.80
C ILE A 12 4.96 4.29 6.84
N PRO A 13 4.02 3.99 7.74
CA PRO A 13 3.46 2.64 7.88
C PRO A 13 2.54 2.30 6.70
N LYS A 14 2.76 1.13 6.11
CA LYS A 14 1.95 0.58 5.01
C LYS A 14 1.75 -0.92 5.22
N PHE A 15 0.55 -1.40 4.95
CA PHE A 15 0.20 -2.82 4.98
C PHE A 15 0.41 -3.49 3.62
N LEU A 16 0.75 -4.77 3.66
CA LEU A 16 0.89 -5.59 2.48
C LEU A 16 -0.42 -6.33 2.22
N MET A 17 -0.98 -6.19 1.02
CA MET A 17 -2.10 -7.03 0.58
C MET A 17 -1.61 -8.48 0.47
N ALA A 18 -2.25 -9.42 1.15
CA ALA A 18 -1.79 -10.80 1.30
C ALA A 18 -1.51 -11.54 -0.01
N ASN A 19 -2.35 -11.34 -1.03
CA ASN A 19 -2.17 -11.90 -2.37
C ASN A 19 -1.64 -10.85 -3.37
N GLY A 20 -1.23 -9.68 -2.87
CA GLY A 20 -0.80 -8.54 -3.66
C GLY A 20 0.54 -8.78 -4.36
N GLN A 21 0.81 -7.93 -5.35
CA GLN A 21 2.01 -8.04 -6.18
C GLN A 21 3.30 -7.87 -5.37
N LEU A 22 3.32 -7.00 -4.34
CA LEU A 22 4.49 -6.85 -3.47
C LEU A 22 4.84 -8.16 -2.75
N VAL A 23 3.87 -8.87 -2.18
CA VAL A 23 4.12 -10.17 -1.51
C VAL A 23 4.69 -11.18 -2.50
N LYS A 24 4.18 -11.19 -3.75
CA LYS A 24 4.74 -12.05 -4.82
C LYS A 24 6.19 -11.69 -5.15
N MET A 25 6.55 -10.40 -5.18
CA MET A 25 7.94 -9.96 -5.40
C MET A 25 8.84 -10.33 -4.23
N LEU A 26 8.38 -10.17 -2.99
CA LEU A 26 9.14 -10.57 -1.80
C LEU A 26 9.40 -12.09 -1.80
N LEU A 27 8.39 -12.90 -2.13
CA LEU A 27 8.55 -14.35 -2.29
C LEU A 27 9.55 -14.70 -3.39
N TYR A 28 9.48 -14.01 -4.54
CA TYR A 28 10.40 -14.23 -5.65
C TYR A 28 11.86 -13.97 -5.28
N THR A 29 12.13 -12.90 -4.53
CA THR A 29 13.48 -12.58 -4.03
C THR A 29 13.95 -13.48 -2.89
N GLU A 30 13.08 -14.35 -2.37
CA GLU A 30 13.29 -15.18 -1.17
C GLU A 30 13.61 -14.40 0.11
N VAL A 31 13.45 -13.07 0.12
CA VAL A 31 13.71 -12.22 1.29
C VAL A 31 12.75 -12.53 2.46
N THR A 32 11.60 -13.15 2.16
CA THR A 32 10.63 -13.62 3.15
C THR A 32 11.23 -14.61 4.15
N ARG A 33 12.36 -15.26 3.84
CA ARG A 33 13.11 -16.11 4.79
C ARG A 33 13.63 -15.34 6.01
N TYR A 34 13.68 -14.01 5.94
CA TYR A 34 14.17 -13.12 7.00
C TYR A 34 13.05 -12.28 7.62
N LEU A 35 11.79 -12.51 7.24
CA LEU A 35 10.67 -11.67 7.62
C LEU A 35 9.54 -12.52 8.19
N ASP A 36 9.13 -12.21 9.40
CA ASP A 36 7.93 -12.80 10.00
C ASP A 36 6.75 -11.86 9.83
N PHE A 37 5.76 -12.28 9.04
CA PHE A 37 4.53 -11.50 8.84
C PHE A 37 3.42 -11.94 9.78
N LYS A 38 2.73 -10.95 10.35
CA LYS A 38 1.50 -11.15 11.11
C LYS A 38 0.32 -10.54 10.37
N VAL A 39 -0.81 -11.23 10.43
CA VAL A 39 -2.08 -10.77 9.86
C VAL A 39 -2.61 -9.60 10.69
N VAL A 40 -3.03 -8.53 10.02
CA VAL A 40 -3.70 -7.39 10.66
C VAL A 40 -5.11 -7.80 11.10
N GLU A 41 -5.54 -7.41 12.29
CA GLU A 41 -6.74 -8.01 12.89
C GLU A 41 -8.07 -7.47 12.36
N GLY A 42 -8.09 -6.25 11.83
CA GLY A 42 -9.32 -5.64 11.33
C GLY A 42 -9.12 -4.71 10.13
N SER A 43 -10.20 -4.56 9.36
CA SER A 43 -10.33 -3.58 8.29
C SER A 43 -11.68 -2.88 8.45
N PHE A 44 -11.63 -1.56 8.57
CA PHE A 44 -12.79 -0.72 8.89
C PHE A 44 -12.92 0.42 7.90
N VAL A 45 -14.15 0.88 7.71
CA VAL A 45 -14.47 2.05 6.91
C VAL A 45 -15.35 3.00 7.72
N TYR A 46 -15.08 4.29 7.59
CA TYR A 46 -15.86 5.34 8.23
C TYR A 46 -17.12 5.68 7.42
N LYS A 47 -18.24 5.81 8.10
CA LYS A 47 -19.52 6.27 7.55
C LYS A 47 -20.30 7.03 8.60
N GLY A 48 -20.64 8.29 8.31
CA GLY A 48 -21.51 9.11 9.17
C GLY A 48 -21.09 9.18 10.64
N GLY A 49 -19.81 9.48 10.93
CA GLY A 49 -19.32 9.64 12.32
C GLY A 49 -18.87 8.36 13.01
N LYS A 50 -18.97 7.19 12.37
CA LYS A 50 -18.66 5.89 12.98
C LYS A 50 -17.85 5.03 12.03
N ILE A 51 -17.08 4.10 12.60
CA ILE A 51 -16.37 3.07 11.82
C ILE A 51 -17.14 1.75 11.86
N TYR A 52 -17.07 1.01 10.77
CA TYR A 52 -17.69 -0.31 10.62
C TYR A 52 -16.73 -1.26 9.94
N LYS A 53 -16.81 -2.55 10.28
CA LYS A 53 -16.02 -3.58 9.59
C LYS A 53 -16.38 -3.61 8.11
N VAL A 54 -15.38 -3.62 7.23
CA VAL A 54 -15.58 -3.75 5.78
C VAL A 54 -16.12 -5.15 5.47
N PRO A 55 -17.32 -5.27 4.85
CA PRO A 55 -17.87 -6.56 4.47
C PRO A 55 -17.27 -7.04 3.16
N SER A 56 -16.74 -8.26 3.19
CA SER A 56 -15.96 -8.81 2.06
C SER A 56 -16.36 -10.24 1.70
N THR A 57 -17.29 -10.82 2.45
CA THR A 57 -17.92 -12.11 2.14
C THR A 57 -19.43 -11.96 2.13
N GLU A 58 -20.14 -12.92 1.52
CA GLU A 58 -21.61 -12.94 1.53
C GLU A 58 -22.19 -12.89 2.94
N THR A 59 -21.60 -13.65 3.87
CA THR A 59 -22.02 -13.71 5.28
C THR A 59 -21.81 -12.38 5.98
N GLU A 60 -20.65 -11.74 5.78
CA GLU A 60 -20.38 -10.41 6.35
C GLU A 60 -21.26 -9.32 5.75
N ALA A 61 -21.55 -9.39 4.45
CA ALA A 61 -22.44 -8.44 3.77
C ALA A 61 -23.85 -8.45 4.36
N LEU A 62 -24.38 -9.64 4.67
CA LEU A 62 -25.69 -9.79 5.31
C LEU A 62 -25.69 -9.33 6.79
N ALA A 63 -24.57 -9.49 7.49
CA ALA A 63 -24.42 -9.06 8.89
C ALA A 63 -24.08 -7.56 9.05
N SER A 64 -23.51 -6.91 8.03
CA SER A 64 -22.93 -5.56 8.12
C SER A 64 -23.94 -4.47 8.49
N ASN A 65 -23.59 -3.55 9.39
CA ASN A 65 -24.45 -2.40 9.73
C ASN A 65 -24.25 -1.19 8.80
N LEU A 66 -23.43 -1.29 7.74
CA LEU A 66 -23.19 -0.20 6.79
C LEU A 66 -24.39 0.08 5.86
N MET A 67 -25.25 -0.92 5.66
CA MET A 67 -26.29 -0.92 4.64
C MET A 67 -27.66 -1.26 5.22
N GLY A 68 -28.71 -0.71 4.62
CA GLY A 68 -30.08 -1.13 4.89
C GLY A 68 -30.37 -2.56 4.40
N MET A 69 -31.41 -3.21 4.91
CA MET A 69 -31.70 -4.62 4.64
C MET A 69 -31.79 -4.99 3.14
N PHE A 70 -32.42 -4.14 2.32
CA PHE A 70 -32.54 -4.37 0.89
C PHE A 70 -31.21 -4.19 0.16
N GLU A 71 -30.46 -3.15 0.53
CA GLU A 71 -29.17 -2.83 -0.05
C GLU A 71 -28.12 -3.92 0.23
N LYS A 72 -28.13 -4.52 1.44
CA LYS A 72 -27.29 -5.69 1.75
C LYS A 72 -27.51 -6.86 0.78
N ARG A 73 -28.76 -7.13 0.40
CA ARG A 73 -29.09 -8.22 -0.54
C ARG A 73 -28.56 -7.92 -1.94
N ARG A 74 -28.61 -6.66 -2.37
CA ARG A 74 -28.04 -6.21 -3.65
C ARG A 74 -26.52 -6.26 -3.64
N PHE A 75 -25.91 -5.77 -2.57
CA PHE A 75 -24.46 -5.84 -2.39
C PHE A 75 -23.94 -7.28 -2.33
N ARG A 76 -24.65 -8.19 -1.66
CA ARG A 76 -24.34 -9.63 -1.72
C ARG A 76 -24.34 -10.15 -3.16
N LYS A 77 -25.36 -9.82 -3.96
CA LYS A 77 -25.41 -10.24 -5.38
C LYS A 77 -24.22 -9.70 -6.17
N PHE A 78 -23.83 -8.45 -5.92
CA PHE A 78 -22.64 -7.85 -6.51
C PHE A 78 -21.36 -8.60 -6.12
N LEU A 79 -21.16 -8.96 -4.85
CA LEU A 79 -20.00 -9.76 -4.43
C LEU A 79 -19.99 -11.15 -5.07
N VAL A 80 -21.15 -11.79 -5.24
CA VAL A 80 -21.27 -13.08 -5.94
C VAL A 80 -20.88 -12.92 -7.42
N PHE A 81 -21.33 -11.86 -8.08
CA PHE A 81 -20.92 -11.53 -9.44
C PHE A 81 -19.39 -11.37 -9.54
N VAL A 82 -18.79 -10.56 -8.65
CA VAL A 82 -17.34 -10.34 -8.63
C VAL A 82 -16.58 -11.65 -8.38
N ALA A 83 -17.04 -12.49 -7.46
CA ALA A 83 -16.38 -13.76 -7.14
C ALA A 83 -16.45 -14.77 -8.30
N ASN A 84 -17.56 -14.80 -9.03
CA ASN A 84 -17.78 -15.74 -10.15
C ASN A 84 -17.25 -15.24 -11.50
N PHE A 85 -16.90 -13.97 -11.61
CA PHE A 85 -16.36 -13.40 -12.84
C PHE A 85 -15.12 -14.18 -13.29
N ASP A 86 -14.98 -14.50 -14.58
CA ASP A 86 -13.78 -15.10 -15.17
C ASP A 86 -13.56 -14.47 -16.54
N GLU A 87 -12.43 -13.79 -16.72
CA GLU A 87 -12.05 -13.10 -17.96
C GLU A 87 -12.07 -14.03 -19.18
N ASN A 88 -11.93 -15.33 -18.99
CA ASN A 88 -11.90 -16.33 -20.05
C ASN A 88 -13.27 -16.98 -20.31
N ASP A 89 -14.29 -16.73 -19.47
CA ASP A 89 -15.65 -17.25 -19.66
C ASP A 89 -16.67 -16.09 -19.75
N PRO A 90 -17.06 -15.68 -20.97
CA PRO A 90 -18.04 -14.61 -21.19
C PRO A 90 -19.41 -14.85 -20.53
N LYS A 91 -19.76 -16.09 -20.16
CA LYS A 91 -21.02 -16.38 -19.45
C LYS A 91 -21.04 -15.75 -18.06
N THR A 92 -19.87 -15.59 -17.45
CA THR A 92 -19.72 -15.01 -16.10
C THR A 92 -19.87 -13.50 -16.08
N PHE A 93 -19.81 -12.84 -17.24
CA PHE A 93 -19.88 -11.38 -17.32
C PHE A 93 -21.28 -10.83 -17.04
N GLU A 94 -22.30 -11.70 -17.05
CA GLU A 94 -23.71 -11.35 -16.86
C GLU A 94 -24.18 -10.20 -17.79
N GLY A 95 -23.60 -10.04 -18.98
CA GLY A 95 -23.95 -8.97 -19.92
C GLY A 95 -23.23 -7.63 -19.69
N VAL A 96 -22.14 -7.63 -18.92
CA VAL A 96 -21.15 -6.54 -18.85
C VAL A 96 -20.04 -6.81 -19.87
N ASP A 97 -19.50 -5.78 -20.50
CA ASP A 97 -18.24 -5.89 -21.27
C ASP A 97 -17.09 -5.38 -20.39
N PRO A 98 -16.14 -6.23 -19.95
CA PRO A 98 -15.08 -5.86 -19.01
C PRO A 98 -14.17 -4.72 -19.50
N GLN A 99 -14.03 -4.56 -20.82
CA GLN A 99 -13.09 -3.61 -21.43
C GLN A 99 -13.73 -2.26 -21.75
N SER A 100 -15.06 -2.18 -21.76
CA SER A 100 -15.77 -0.96 -22.17
C SER A 100 -16.82 -0.47 -21.18
N THR A 101 -17.45 -1.37 -20.42
CA THR A 101 -18.46 -0.99 -19.44
C THR A 101 -17.79 -0.31 -18.25
N SER A 102 -18.27 0.87 -17.90
CA SER A 102 -17.73 1.63 -16.77
C SER A 102 -18.10 0.96 -15.43
N MET A 103 -17.28 1.16 -14.40
CA MET A 103 -17.63 0.63 -13.07
C MET A 103 -18.93 1.27 -12.52
N ARG A 104 -19.22 2.52 -12.89
CA ARG A 104 -20.49 3.20 -12.58
C ARG A 104 -21.69 2.45 -13.15
N GLU A 105 -21.60 1.96 -14.38
CA GLU A 105 -22.67 1.17 -14.99
C GLU A 105 -22.84 -0.19 -14.30
N VAL A 106 -21.74 -0.84 -13.89
CA VAL A 106 -21.81 -2.06 -13.07
C VAL A 106 -22.54 -1.78 -11.76
N TYR A 107 -22.22 -0.69 -11.04
CA TYR A 107 -22.95 -0.33 -9.82
C TYR A 107 -24.43 -0.04 -10.05
N ARG A 108 -24.79 0.62 -11.16
CA ARG A 108 -26.19 0.85 -11.56
C ARG A 108 -26.93 -0.46 -11.85
N LYS A 109 -26.28 -1.42 -12.51
CA LYS A 109 -26.85 -2.77 -12.76
C LYS A 109 -27.29 -3.46 -11.47
N PHE A 110 -26.54 -3.29 -10.38
CA PHE A 110 -26.85 -3.84 -9.07
C PHE A 110 -27.65 -2.89 -8.16
N ASP A 111 -28.04 -1.70 -8.63
CA ASP A 111 -28.78 -0.69 -7.86
C ASP A 111 -28.09 -0.38 -6.51
N LEU A 112 -26.78 -0.14 -6.55
CA LEU A 112 -25.98 0.22 -5.37
C LEU A 112 -25.95 1.75 -5.18
N GLY A 113 -26.28 2.22 -3.97
CA GLY A 113 -26.27 3.64 -3.62
C GLY A 113 -24.88 4.21 -3.40
N GLN A 114 -24.76 5.54 -3.34
CA GLN A 114 -23.48 6.25 -3.21
C GLN A 114 -22.65 5.77 -2.01
N ASP A 115 -23.26 5.58 -0.84
CA ASP A 115 -22.53 5.07 0.33
C ASP A 115 -21.89 3.70 0.10
N VAL A 116 -22.54 2.83 -0.69
CA VAL A 116 -22.01 1.51 -1.02
C VAL A 116 -20.87 1.62 -2.01
N ILE A 117 -21.04 2.49 -3.01
CA ILE A 117 -20.01 2.81 -4.00
C ILE A 117 -18.76 3.33 -3.27
N ASP A 118 -18.91 4.27 -2.34
CA ASP A 118 -17.81 4.83 -1.55
C ASP A 118 -17.00 3.73 -0.84
N PHE A 119 -17.62 2.91 0.02
CA PHE A 119 -16.83 1.89 0.72
C PHE A 119 -16.33 0.78 -0.22
N THR A 120 -17.00 0.50 -1.33
CA THR A 120 -16.54 -0.50 -2.28
C THR A 120 -15.31 -0.02 -3.05
N GLY A 121 -15.33 1.20 -3.56
CA GLY A 121 -14.19 1.80 -4.27
C GLY A 121 -12.99 2.03 -3.37
N HIS A 122 -13.22 2.65 -2.22
CA HIS A 122 -12.14 3.12 -1.35
C HIS A 122 -11.68 2.06 -0.37
N ALA A 123 -12.55 1.19 0.15
CA ALA A 123 -12.19 0.21 1.18
C ALA A 123 -12.00 -1.23 0.69
N LEU A 124 -12.61 -1.63 -0.44
CA LEU A 124 -12.36 -2.93 -1.08
C LEU A 124 -11.40 -2.82 -2.26
N ALA A 125 -11.66 -1.93 -3.21
CA ALA A 125 -10.82 -1.74 -4.39
C ALA A 125 -9.59 -0.85 -4.14
N LEU A 126 -9.55 -0.17 -2.98
CA LEU A 126 -8.42 0.66 -2.52
C LEU A 126 -8.04 1.75 -3.54
N TYR A 127 -9.04 2.32 -4.20
CA TYR A 127 -8.84 3.56 -4.95
C TYR A 127 -8.66 4.74 -3.99
N ARG A 128 -8.03 5.81 -4.50
CA ARG A 128 -7.78 7.06 -3.75
C ARG A 128 -8.75 8.17 -4.14
N THR A 129 -9.42 8.00 -5.28
CA THR A 129 -10.29 8.95 -5.96
C THR A 129 -11.40 8.18 -6.67
N ASP A 130 -12.48 8.87 -7.01
CA ASP A 130 -13.62 8.29 -7.74
C ASP A 130 -13.41 8.20 -9.27
N ASP A 131 -12.19 8.47 -9.77
CA ASP A 131 -11.88 8.44 -11.21
C ASP A 131 -12.16 7.06 -11.84
N TYR A 132 -12.04 6.00 -11.05
CA TYR A 132 -12.31 4.62 -11.48
C TYR A 132 -13.76 4.38 -11.90
N LEU A 133 -14.70 5.22 -11.45
CA LEU A 133 -16.13 5.05 -11.76
C LEU A 133 -16.39 5.11 -13.26
N ASP A 134 -15.63 5.94 -13.98
CA ASP A 134 -15.79 6.15 -15.42
C ASP A 134 -14.71 5.42 -16.25
N GLN A 135 -13.94 4.53 -15.61
CA GLN A 135 -12.99 3.62 -16.25
C GLN A 135 -13.60 2.22 -16.48
N PRO A 136 -13.05 1.41 -17.41
CA PRO A 136 -13.46 0.03 -17.59
C PRO A 136 -13.47 -0.79 -16.29
N CYS A 137 -14.53 -1.56 -16.06
CA CYS A 137 -14.77 -2.21 -14.78
C CYS A 137 -13.78 -3.34 -14.45
N LEU A 138 -13.05 -3.87 -15.43
CA LEU A 138 -12.16 -5.02 -15.24
C LEU A 138 -11.16 -4.82 -14.10
N GLU A 139 -10.46 -3.69 -14.08
CA GLU A 139 -9.46 -3.42 -13.04
C GLU A 139 -10.09 -3.39 -11.65
N THR A 140 -11.25 -2.75 -11.53
CA THR A 140 -11.97 -2.66 -10.25
C THR A 140 -12.46 -4.03 -9.78
N ILE A 141 -13.02 -4.85 -10.67
CA ILE A 141 -13.44 -6.23 -10.36
C ILE A 141 -12.23 -7.02 -9.84
N ASN A 142 -11.09 -6.94 -10.53
CA ASN A 142 -9.87 -7.65 -10.14
C ASN A 142 -9.29 -7.17 -8.81
N ARG A 143 -9.36 -5.86 -8.50
CA ARG A 143 -8.97 -5.33 -7.18
C ARG A 143 -9.87 -5.85 -6.06
N ILE A 144 -11.20 -5.87 -6.27
CA ILE A 144 -12.15 -6.38 -5.27
C ILE A 144 -11.95 -7.88 -5.06
N LYS A 145 -11.72 -8.66 -6.13
CA LYS A 145 -11.33 -10.07 -6.03
C LYS A 145 -10.06 -10.25 -5.22
N LEU A 146 -9.01 -9.48 -5.52
CA LEU A 146 -7.74 -9.54 -4.81
C LEU A 146 -7.93 -9.31 -3.30
N TYR A 147 -8.79 -8.37 -2.91
CA TYR A 147 -9.15 -8.14 -1.51
C TYR A 147 -9.82 -9.38 -0.90
N SER A 148 -10.85 -9.92 -1.56
CA SER A 148 -11.62 -11.07 -1.08
C SER A 148 -10.76 -12.34 -0.95
N GLU A 149 -9.90 -12.62 -1.94
CA GLU A 149 -8.97 -13.75 -1.92
C GLU A 149 -7.90 -13.60 -0.83
N SER A 150 -7.41 -12.36 -0.64
CA SER A 150 -6.44 -12.03 0.41
C SER A 150 -7.04 -12.23 1.80
N LEU A 151 -8.30 -11.83 1.98
CA LEU A 151 -9.03 -12.07 3.22
C LEU A 151 -9.29 -13.56 3.43
N ALA A 152 -9.73 -14.30 2.40
CA ALA A 152 -10.04 -15.72 2.51
C ALA A 152 -8.83 -16.55 2.97
N ARG A 153 -7.60 -16.11 2.65
CA ARG A 153 -6.36 -16.76 3.09
C ARG A 153 -6.15 -16.69 4.62
N TYR A 154 -6.55 -15.60 5.27
CA TYR A 154 -6.19 -15.32 6.66
C TYR A 154 -7.37 -15.04 7.62
N GLY A 155 -8.58 -14.87 7.09
CA GLY A 155 -9.85 -14.80 7.81
C GLY A 155 -10.14 -13.50 8.58
N LYS A 156 -9.14 -12.73 9.00
CA LYS A 156 -9.32 -11.49 9.81
C LYS A 156 -9.42 -10.23 8.95
N SER A 157 -8.37 -9.96 8.19
CA SER A 157 -8.26 -8.86 7.22
C SER A 157 -7.41 -9.35 6.03
N PRO A 158 -7.39 -8.63 4.90
CA PRO A 158 -6.57 -9.00 3.76
C PRO A 158 -5.11 -8.54 3.89
N TYR A 159 -4.72 -8.00 5.04
CA TYR A 159 -3.46 -7.28 5.24
C TYR A 159 -2.47 -8.05 6.10
N LEU A 160 -1.19 -7.92 5.73
CA LEU A 160 -0.03 -8.39 6.46
C LEU A 160 0.84 -7.20 6.90
N TYR A 161 1.51 -7.37 8.03
CA TYR A 161 2.51 -6.44 8.52
C TYR A 161 3.66 -7.22 9.19
N PRO A 162 4.93 -6.86 8.94
CA PRO A 162 6.06 -7.55 9.54
C PRO A 162 6.12 -7.32 11.06
N LEU A 163 6.48 -8.36 11.81
CA LEU A 163 6.92 -8.19 13.20
C LEU A 163 8.13 -7.27 13.21
N TYR A 164 8.23 -6.41 14.24
CA TYR A 164 9.23 -5.36 14.40
C TYR A 164 9.16 -4.21 13.38
N GLY A 165 8.13 -4.17 12.53
CA GLY A 165 7.84 -3.03 11.65
C GLY A 165 8.54 -3.10 10.29
N LEU A 166 8.29 -2.10 9.45
CA LEU A 166 8.76 -2.10 8.06
C LEU A 166 10.28 -1.93 7.95
N GLY A 167 10.96 -1.50 9.02
CA GLY A 167 12.42 -1.48 9.12
C GLY A 167 13.09 -2.83 8.88
N GLU A 168 12.37 -3.94 9.04
CA GLU A 168 12.89 -5.29 8.74
C GLU A 168 13.04 -5.54 7.23
N LEU A 169 12.23 -4.90 6.37
CA LEU A 169 12.33 -5.06 4.92
C LEU A 169 13.70 -4.66 4.37
N PRO A 170 14.22 -3.43 4.58
CA PRO A 170 15.54 -3.05 4.11
C PRO A 170 16.66 -3.89 4.74
N GLN A 171 16.52 -4.32 6.01
CA GLN A 171 17.49 -5.22 6.64
C GLN A 171 17.54 -6.60 5.95
N GLY A 172 16.38 -7.17 5.65
CA GLY A 172 16.27 -8.42 4.88
C GLY A 172 16.91 -8.30 3.50
N PHE A 173 16.67 -7.18 2.80
CA PHE A 173 17.28 -6.93 1.49
C PHE A 173 18.80 -6.67 1.57
N ALA A 174 19.29 -6.01 2.62
CA ALA A 174 20.73 -5.85 2.84
C ALA A 174 21.41 -7.22 3.03
N ARG A 175 20.80 -8.11 3.81
CA ARG A 175 21.27 -9.49 3.97
C ARG A 175 21.22 -10.27 2.65
N LEU A 176 20.14 -10.15 1.90
CA LEU A 176 20.01 -10.79 0.58
C LEU A 176 21.12 -10.30 -0.36
N SER A 177 21.37 -9.00 -0.41
CA SER A 177 22.46 -8.43 -1.22
C SER A 177 23.83 -8.99 -0.82
N ALA A 178 24.09 -9.17 0.48
CA ALA A 178 25.33 -9.78 0.97
C ALA A 178 25.54 -11.23 0.49
N ILE A 179 24.47 -12.02 0.36
CA ILE A 179 24.54 -13.39 -0.17
C ILE A 179 24.99 -13.40 -1.64
N TYR A 180 24.59 -12.38 -2.41
CA TYR A 180 24.99 -12.22 -3.81
C TYR A 180 26.28 -11.40 -3.97
N GLY A 181 27.05 -11.20 -2.90
CA GLY A 181 28.35 -10.52 -2.94
C GLY A 181 28.30 -8.98 -2.86
N GLY A 182 27.12 -8.39 -2.68
CA GLY A 182 26.96 -6.97 -2.42
C GLY A 182 27.27 -6.60 -0.96
N THR A 183 27.46 -5.32 -0.67
CA THR A 183 27.54 -4.83 0.72
C THR A 183 26.86 -3.47 0.79
N TYR A 184 25.92 -3.31 1.72
CA TYR A 184 25.24 -2.04 1.95
C TYR A 184 26.18 -1.10 2.71
N MET A 185 26.35 0.11 2.19
CA MET A 185 27.17 1.15 2.81
C MET A 185 26.27 2.22 3.42
N LEU A 186 26.22 2.27 4.75
CA LEU A 186 25.54 3.32 5.50
C LEU A 186 26.54 4.39 5.93
N ASN A 187 26.06 5.59 6.28
CA ASN A 187 26.90 6.74 6.63
C ASN A 187 27.96 7.03 5.54
N LYS A 188 27.58 6.88 4.26
CA LYS A 188 28.43 7.08 3.09
C LYS A 188 27.79 8.19 2.23
N PRO A 189 28.28 9.45 2.33
CA PRO A 189 27.67 10.57 1.62
C PRO A 189 27.89 10.44 0.11
N VAL A 190 26.95 10.90 -0.69
CA VAL A 190 27.12 11.02 -2.14
C VAL A 190 27.56 12.44 -2.44
N ASP A 191 28.81 12.60 -2.88
CA ASP A 191 29.38 13.91 -3.20
C ASP A 191 28.91 14.40 -4.57
N ASP A 192 28.82 13.49 -5.55
CA ASP A 192 28.45 13.81 -6.93
C ASP A 192 27.92 12.59 -7.70
N ILE A 193 27.01 12.83 -8.64
CA ILE A 193 26.55 11.84 -9.62
C ILE A 193 27.19 12.21 -10.97
N ILE A 194 28.14 11.40 -11.41
CA ILE A 194 28.98 11.72 -12.56
C ILE A 194 28.22 11.40 -13.85
N MET A 195 28.02 12.42 -14.68
CA MET A 195 27.35 12.34 -15.97
C MET A 195 28.33 12.64 -17.11
N GLU A 196 28.37 11.80 -18.14
CA GLU A 196 29.09 12.03 -19.39
C GLU A 196 28.11 11.94 -20.56
N ASN A 197 28.10 12.95 -21.44
CA ASN A 197 27.16 13.03 -22.57
C ASN A 197 25.69 12.83 -22.16
N GLY A 198 25.30 13.37 -21.00
CA GLY A 198 23.93 13.27 -20.47
C GLY A 198 23.59 11.93 -19.82
N LYS A 199 24.51 10.97 -19.74
CA LYS A 199 24.30 9.63 -19.18
C LYS A 199 25.17 9.39 -17.93
N VAL A 200 24.64 8.68 -16.94
CA VAL A 200 25.41 8.34 -15.73
C VAL A 200 26.56 7.39 -16.03
N VAL A 201 27.72 7.67 -15.43
CA VAL A 201 28.92 6.83 -15.52
C VAL A 201 29.50 6.41 -14.18
N GLY A 202 29.02 7.00 -13.07
CA GLY A 202 29.43 6.64 -11.72
C GLY A 202 28.91 7.58 -10.64
N VAL A 203 29.25 7.25 -9.40
CA VAL A 203 28.94 8.03 -8.20
C VAL A 203 30.25 8.32 -7.47
N LYS A 204 30.43 9.57 -7.04
CA LYS A 204 31.57 10.00 -6.22
C LYS A 204 31.18 10.05 -4.75
N SER A 205 32.05 9.53 -3.89
CA SER A 205 31.86 9.56 -2.44
C SER A 205 33.21 9.55 -1.73
N GLU A 206 33.43 10.53 -0.85
CA GLU A 206 34.64 10.68 -0.03
C GLU A 206 35.93 10.66 -0.87
N GLY A 207 35.87 11.28 -2.06
CA GLY A 207 36.99 11.39 -2.99
C GLY A 207 37.20 10.19 -3.93
N GLU A 208 36.47 9.09 -3.74
CA GLU A 208 36.52 7.91 -4.62
C GLU A 208 35.34 7.86 -5.59
N VAL A 209 35.52 7.17 -6.73
CA VAL A 209 34.49 7.03 -7.77
C VAL A 209 34.17 5.56 -8.02
N ALA A 210 32.90 5.19 -7.82
CA ALA A 210 32.36 3.90 -8.21
C ALA A 210 31.66 4.03 -9.56
N ARG A 211 32.13 3.30 -10.58
CA ARG A 211 31.54 3.35 -11.93
C ARG A 211 30.32 2.45 -12.05
N CYS A 212 29.29 2.91 -12.76
CA CYS A 212 28.07 2.16 -13.02
C CYS A 212 27.53 2.44 -14.42
N LYS A 213 26.62 1.57 -14.89
CA LYS A 213 25.91 1.74 -16.17
C LYS A 213 24.52 2.37 -16.01
N GLN A 214 23.93 2.14 -14.84
CA GLN A 214 22.61 2.57 -14.43
C GLN A 214 22.68 2.93 -12.95
N LEU A 215 21.90 3.93 -12.54
CA LEU A 215 21.78 4.38 -11.16
C LEU A 215 20.30 4.34 -10.76
N ILE A 216 19.99 3.76 -9.61
CA ILE A 216 18.67 3.86 -8.98
C ILE A 216 18.81 4.73 -7.73
N CYS A 217 17.89 5.66 -7.52
CA CYS A 217 17.90 6.52 -6.34
C CYS A 217 16.48 6.98 -5.97
N ASP A 218 16.33 7.53 -4.77
CA ASP A 218 15.14 8.28 -4.38
C ASP A 218 15.31 9.79 -4.71
N PRO A 219 14.23 10.58 -4.68
CA PRO A 219 14.25 12.00 -5.05
C PRO A 219 15.30 12.87 -4.35
N SER A 220 15.71 12.52 -3.14
CA SER A 220 16.65 13.34 -2.34
C SER A 220 18.06 13.42 -2.95
N TYR A 221 18.44 12.44 -3.78
CA TYR A 221 19.76 12.41 -4.43
C TYR A 221 19.82 13.22 -5.72
N ILE A 222 18.67 13.60 -6.30
CA ILE A 222 18.58 14.28 -7.60
C ILE A 222 17.50 15.37 -7.60
N PRO A 223 17.61 16.39 -6.73
CA PRO A 223 16.59 17.43 -6.58
C PRO A 223 16.28 18.18 -7.89
N ASP A 224 17.24 18.29 -8.82
CA ASP A 224 17.07 18.95 -10.11
C ASP A 224 16.35 18.09 -11.18
N ARG A 225 16.10 16.80 -10.89
CA ARG A 225 15.44 15.83 -11.80
C ARG A 225 14.09 15.35 -11.28
N VAL A 226 13.52 16.06 -10.30
CA VAL A 226 12.22 15.75 -9.73
C VAL A 226 11.34 16.99 -9.69
N ARG A 227 10.03 16.78 -9.65
CA ARG A 227 9.05 17.85 -9.39
C ARG A 227 8.20 17.49 -8.17
N LYS A 228 7.74 18.52 -7.46
CA LYS A 228 6.79 18.35 -6.35
C LYS A 228 5.42 17.96 -6.90
N ALA A 229 4.90 16.82 -6.45
CA ALA A 229 3.61 16.26 -6.83
C ALA A 229 2.50 16.52 -5.79
N GLY A 230 2.87 16.94 -4.58
CA GLY A 230 1.92 17.25 -3.51
C GLY A 230 2.57 17.30 -2.14
N GLN A 231 1.74 17.22 -1.10
CA GLN A 231 2.18 17.11 0.29
C GLN A 231 1.30 16.10 1.04
N VAL A 232 1.88 15.42 2.03
CA VAL A 232 1.17 14.48 2.90
C VAL A 232 1.42 14.87 4.35
N ILE A 233 0.36 14.94 5.14
CA ILE A 233 0.45 14.99 6.60
C ILE A 233 0.39 13.56 7.16
N ARG A 234 1.23 13.28 8.14
CA ARG A 234 1.18 12.08 8.99
C ARG A 234 1.20 12.50 10.45
N ILE A 235 0.24 12.02 11.22
CA ILE A 235 0.21 12.19 12.67
C ILE A 235 0.31 10.83 13.34
N ILE A 236 1.47 10.58 13.95
CA ILE A 236 1.71 9.37 14.75
C ILE A 236 1.16 9.61 16.15
N CYS A 237 0.23 8.76 16.57
CA CYS A 237 -0.44 8.83 17.86
C CYS A 237 -0.09 7.60 18.69
N ILE A 238 0.41 7.82 19.91
CA ILE A 238 0.59 6.75 20.90
C ILE A 238 -0.69 6.65 21.72
N LEU A 239 -1.24 5.43 21.85
CA LEU A 239 -2.45 5.16 22.63
C LEU A 239 -2.18 4.13 23.73
N SER A 240 -2.94 4.25 24.82
CA SER A 240 -3.01 3.29 25.93
C SER A 240 -4.20 2.32 25.85
N HIS A 241 -4.95 2.36 24.75
CA HIS A 241 -6.16 1.58 24.56
C HIS A 241 -6.33 1.21 23.07
N PRO A 242 -7.06 0.14 22.76
CA PRO A 242 -7.47 -0.13 21.39
C PRO A 242 -8.42 0.98 20.89
N ILE A 243 -8.52 1.12 19.58
CA ILE A 243 -9.44 2.09 18.96
C ILE A 243 -10.89 1.64 19.24
N LYS A 244 -11.76 2.56 19.66
CA LYS A 244 -13.17 2.25 19.96
C LYS A 244 -13.86 1.66 18.73
N ASN A 245 -14.83 0.76 18.95
CA ASN A 245 -15.59 0.09 17.88
C ASN A 245 -14.76 -0.81 16.95
N THR A 246 -13.55 -1.22 17.35
CA THR A 246 -12.74 -2.21 16.60
C THR A 246 -12.76 -3.62 17.19
N ASN A 247 -13.60 -3.87 18.20
CA ASN A 247 -13.62 -5.13 18.96
C ASN A 247 -12.24 -5.48 19.56
N ASP A 248 -11.63 -4.48 20.20
CA ASP A 248 -10.32 -4.56 20.86
C ASP A 248 -9.19 -5.12 19.97
N ALA A 249 -9.24 -4.79 18.67
CA ALA A 249 -8.22 -5.22 17.71
C ALA A 249 -6.83 -4.69 18.11
N ASN A 250 -5.82 -5.54 17.98
CA ASN A 250 -4.41 -5.19 18.21
C ASN A 250 -3.73 -4.58 16.98
N SER A 251 -4.39 -4.64 15.83
CA SER A 251 -4.01 -3.91 14.63
C SER A 251 -5.20 -3.76 13.70
N CYS A 252 -5.29 -2.64 13.01
CA CYS A 252 -6.35 -2.44 12.03
C CYS A 252 -6.01 -1.40 10.96
N GLN A 253 -6.71 -1.52 9.84
CA GLN A 253 -6.86 -0.49 8.83
C GLN A 253 -8.18 0.25 9.06
N ILE A 254 -8.20 1.57 8.95
CA ILE A 254 -9.40 2.40 8.88
C ILE A 254 -9.26 3.31 7.66
N ILE A 255 -10.27 3.28 6.80
CA ILE A 255 -10.35 4.15 5.62
C ILE A 255 -11.50 5.13 5.85
N ILE A 256 -11.22 6.42 5.67
CA ILE A 256 -12.21 7.49 5.73
C ILE A 256 -12.37 8.03 4.30
N PRO A 257 -13.39 7.56 3.56
CA PRO A 257 -13.60 8.00 2.19
C PRO A 257 -13.81 9.51 2.13
N GLN A 258 -13.20 10.16 1.16
CA GLN A 258 -13.20 11.61 0.96
C GLN A 258 -14.62 12.22 1.00
N ASN A 259 -15.61 11.53 0.45
CA ASN A 259 -17.01 11.97 0.39
C ASN A 259 -17.67 12.02 1.78
N GLN A 260 -17.19 11.23 2.75
CA GLN A 260 -17.73 11.19 4.12
C GLN A 260 -17.23 12.35 4.99
N VAL A 261 -16.21 13.07 4.53
CA VAL A 261 -15.57 14.19 5.25
C VAL A 261 -15.42 15.44 4.38
N ASN A 262 -16.12 15.50 3.24
CA ASN A 262 -16.13 16.62 2.31
C ASN A 262 -14.72 17.04 1.84
N ARG A 263 -13.92 16.04 1.43
CA ARG A 263 -12.55 16.21 0.92
C ARG A 263 -12.42 15.74 -0.53
N LYS A 264 -11.26 15.96 -1.12
CA LYS A 264 -10.88 15.41 -2.44
C LYS A 264 -9.95 14.19 -2.35
N SER A 265 -9.49 13.88 -1.15
CA SER A 265 -8.61 12.77 -0.84
C SER A 265 -9.01 12.11 0.47
N ASP A 266 -8.89 10.79 0.49
CA ASP A 266 -9.17 9.98 1.66
C ASP A 266 -8.24 10.29 2.83
N ILE A 267 -8.73 9.98 4.04
CA ILE A 267 -7.89 9.91 5.24
C ILE A 267 -7.74 8.44 5.63
N TYR A 268 -6.51 8.03 5.91
CA TYR A 268 -6.19 6.68 6.31
C TYR A 268 -5.74 6.66 7.76
N VAL A 269 -6.13 5.63 8.51
CA VAL A 269 -5.52 5.30 9.79
C VAL A 269 -5.10 3.85 9.78
N CYS A 270 -3.80 3.60 9.93
CA CYS A 270 -3.31 2.28 10.28
C CYS A 270 -2.93 2.26 11.75
N MET A 271 -3.27 1.17 12.43
CA MET A 271 -2.89 0.96 13.82
C MET A 271 -2.19 -0.38 13.96
N ILE A 272 -1.04 -0.34 14.62
CA ILE A 272 -0.25 -1.50 15.06
C ILE A 272 0.10 -1.34 16.54
N SER A 273 0.51 -2.40 17.21
CA SER A 273 0.70 -2.40 18.66
C SER A 273 1.82 -3.33 19.09
N TYR A 274 1.97 -3.50 20.40
CA TYR A 274 2.83 -4.52 21.00
C TYR A 274 2.67 -5.92 20.38
N ALA A 275 1.50 -6.27 19.82
CA ALA A 275 1.27 -7.55 19.16
C ALA A 275 2.11 -7.76 17.88
N HIS A 276 2.68 -6.68 17.32
CA HIS A 276 3.63 -6.70 16.20
C HIS A 276 5.06 -6.36 16.65
N ASN A 277 5.34 -6.30 17.95
CA ASN A 277 6.65 -5.92 18.51
C ASN A 277 7.15 -4.53 18.08
N VAL A 278 6.23 -3.60 17.81
CA VAL A 278 6.54 -2.21 17.44
C VAL A 278 6.36 -1.22 18.58
N ALA A 279 5.76 -1.65 19.69
CA ALA A 279 5.50 -0.82 20.86
C ALA A 279 5.61 -1.63 22.15
N ALA A 280 5.86 -0.94 23.27
CA ALA A 280 5.85 -1.56 24.58
C ALA A 280 4.49 -2.21 24.92
N GLN A 281 4.47 -3.22 25.79
CA GLN A 281 3.26 -3.95 26.16
C GLN A 281 2.09 -3.02 26.55
N GLY A 282 0.92 -3.27 25.98
CA GLY A 282 -0.29 -2.48 26.20
C GLY A 282 -0.33 -1.13 25.48
N LYS A 283 0.64 -0.84 24.60
CA LYS A 283 0.68 0.38 23.78
C LYS A 283 0.35 0.10 22.32
N TYR A 284 -0.27 1.11 21.71
CA TYR A 284 -0.70 1.12 20.32
C TYR A 284 -0.10 2.34 19.64
N ILE A 285 0.22 2.20 18.35
CA ILE A 285 0.68 3.25 17.47
C ILE A 285 -0.38 3.35 16.37
N ALA A 286 -1.15 4.43 16.37
CA ALA A 286 -2.09 4.76 15.31
C ALA A 286 -1.53 5.91 14.49
N ILE A 287 -1.44 5.75 13.17
CA ILE A 287 -0.90 6.77 12.28
C ILE A 287 -2.01 7.22 11.35
N ALA A 288 -2.42 8.48 11.48
CA ALA A 288 -3.37 9.12 10.59
C ALA A 288 -2.63 9.82 9.44
N SER A 289 -3.06 9.62 8.19
CA SER A 289 -2.44 10.24 7.02
C SER A 289 -3.44 10.65 5.95
N THR A 290 -3.19 11.78 5.29
CA THR A 290 -3.96 12.27 4.12
C THR A 290 -3.11 13.19 3.25
N THR A 291 -3.53 13.42 2.01
CA THR A 291 -2.94 14.44 1.14
C THR A 291 -3.38 15.82 1.64
N VAL A 292 -2.46 16.78 1.72
CA VAL A 292 -2.77 18.13 2.19
C VAL A 292 -3.59 18.89 1.13
N GLU A 293 -4.74 19.43 1.53
CA GLU A 293 -5.64 20.21 0.68
C GLU A 293 -5.78 21.68 1.10
N THR A 294 -5.37 22.02 2.32
CA THR A 294 -5.56 23.34 2.93
C THR A 294 -4.28 23.89 3.57
N ALA A 295 -4.34 25.13 4.06
CA ALA A 295 -3.25 25.76 4.80
C ALA A 295 -3.16 25.33 6.28
N GLU A 296 -4.11 24.52 6.78
CA GLU A 296 -4.15 24.02 8.16
C GLU A 296 -4.18 22.48 8.19
N PRO A 297 -3.06 21.79 7.83
CA PRO A 297 -3.06 20.35 7.58
C PRO A 297 -3.47 19.49 8.78
N GLU A 298 -3.22 19.93 10.00
CA GLU A 298 -3.61 19.20 11.21
C GLU A 298 -5.14 19.15 11.40
N LYS A 299 -5.88 20.19 10.97
CA LYS A 299 -7.35 20.19 11.04
C LYS A 299 -7.97 19.19 10.08
N GLU A 300 -7.31 18.94 8.95
CA GLU A 300 -7.78 18.02 7.93
C GLU A 300 -7.91 16.57 8.43
N VAL A 301 -7.14 16.21 9.44
CA VAL A 301 -7.13 14.86 10.03
C VAL A 301 -7.91 14.76 11.34
N GLU A 302 -8.59 15.84 11.79
CA GLU A 302 -9.44 15.82 12.99
C GLU A 302 -10.45 14.66 13.00
N PRO A 303 -11.18 14.35 11.91
CA PRO A 303 -12.11 13.21 11.89
C PRO A 303 -11.45 11.87 12.21
N ALA A 304 -10.16 11.71 11.87
CA ALA A 304 -9.39 10.53 12.24
C ALA A 304 -8.96 10.58 13.72
N LEU A 305 -8.49 11.73 14.20
CA LEU A 305 -8.01 11.89 15.58
C LEU A 305 -9.13 11.69 16.61
N GLU A 306 -10.35 12.15 16.33
CA GLU A 306 -11.53 11.95 17.18
C GLU A 306 -11.81 10.47 17.46
N LEU A 307 -11.52 9.59 16.50
CA LEU A 307 -11.66 8.13 16.66
C LEU A 307 -10.62 7.54 17.63
N LEU A 308 -9.50 8.24 17.83
CA LEU A 308 -8.35 7.75 18.60
C LEU A 308 -8.33 8.26 20.05
N GLU A 309 -9.18 9.22 20.41
CA GLU A 309 -9.12 9.83 21.75
C GLU A 309 -9.51 8.85 22.88
N PRO A 310 -8.81 8.92 24.04
CA PRO A 310 -7.70 9.83 24.38
C PRO A 310 -6.31 9.42 23.83
N ILE A 311 -5.57 10.39 23.29
CA ILE A 311 -4.21 10.18 22.74
C ILE A 311 -3.15 10.53 23.80
N ASP A 312 -2.21 9.61 24.08
CA ASP A 312 -1.13 9.83 25.05
C ASP A 312 -0.12 10.89 24.53
N GLN A 313 0.23 10.81 23.25
CA GLN A 313 1.19 11.69 22.58
C GLN A 313 0.98 11.72 21.07
N LYS A 314 1.21 12.88 20.45
CA LYS A 314 1.14 13.10 19.01
C LYS A 314 2.50 13.55 18.45
N PHE A 315 2.86 13.05 17.27
CA PHE A 315 4.01 13.48 16.50
C PHE A 315 3.55 13.81 15.08
N VAL A 316 3.68 15.07 14.68
CA VAL A 316 3.19 15.58 13.40
C VAL A 316 4.37 15.70 12.43
N ALA A 317 4.20 15.16 11.23
CA ALA A 317 5.13 15.32 10.13
C ALA A 317 4.38 15.69 8.85
N ILE A 318 4.87 16.69 8.14
CA ILE A 318 4.39 17.05 6.80
C ILE A 318 5.55 16.80 5.83
N SER A 319 5.28 16.07 4.76
CA SER A 319 6.29 15.68 3.77
C SER A 319 5.87 16.12 2.38
N ASP A 320 6.80 16.73 1.65
CA ASP A 320 6.64 16.97 0.23
C ASP A 320 6.73 15.64 -0.53
N LEU A 321 5.85 15.44 -1.50
CA LEU A 321 5.91 14.32 -2.42
C LEU A 321 6.60 14.76 -3.71
N TYR A 322 7.55 13.95 -4.16
CA TYR A 322 8.27 14.15 -5.41
C TYR A 322 8.10 12.97 -6.35
N GLU A 323 8.09 13.28 -7.65
CA GLU A 323 8.12 12.31 -8.74
C GLU A 323 9.17 12.73 -9.79
N PRO A 324 9.81 11.77 -10.49
CA PRO A 324 10.76 12.09 -11.54
C PRO A 324 10.14 12.88 -12.69
N ILE A 325 10.90 13.83 -13.24
CA ILE A 325 10.61 14.45 -14.55
C ILE A 325 11.40 13.79 -15.69
N ASP A 326 12.28 12.86 -15.36
CA ASP A 326 13.12 12.06 -16.27
C ASP A 326 12.81 10.58 -16.04
N ASP A 327 12.41 9.86 -17.08
CA ASP A 327 12.10 8.44 -16.97
C ASP A 327 13.35 7.57 -16.83
N GLY A 328 14.53 8.12 -17.10
CA GLY A 328 15.83 7.45 -17.01
C GLY A 328 16.25 6.73 -18.28
N SER A 329 15.46 6.75 -19.35
CA SER A 329 15.76 6.04 -20.59
C SER A 329 17.03 6.56 -21.28
N GLU A 330 17.23 7.88 -21.31
CA GLU A 330 18.45 8.50 -21.85
C GLU A 330 19.55 8.62 -20.79
N SER A 331 19.21 9.17 -19.62
CA SER A 331 20.18 9.47 -18.56
C SER A 331 20.71 8.24 -17.83
N GLN A 332 19.97 7.13 -17.88
CA GLN A 332 20.19 5.91 -17.09
C GLN A 332 20.19 6.16 -15.57
N VAL A 333 19.51 7.23 -15.14
CA VAL A 333 19.20 7.54 -13.74
C VAL A 333 17.72 7.30 -13.51
N PHE A 334 17.40 6.27 -12.73
CA PHE A 334 16.03 5.83 -12.47
C PHE A 334 15.62 6.25 -11.05
N CYS A 335 14.84 7.32 -10.95
CA CYS A 335 14.31 7.80 -9.69
C CYS A 335 13.01 7.06 -9.32
N SER A 336 12.82 6.79 -8.03
CA SER A 336 11.52 6.42 -7.48
C SER A 336 10.64 7.63 -7.17
N CYS A 337 9.34 7.38 -6.98
CA CYS A 337 8.41 8.34 -6.41
C CYS A 337 8.50 8.36 -4.87
N SER A 338 8.13 9.48 -4.27
CA SER A 338 7.90 9.55 -2.82
C SER A 338 6.70 8.69 -2.39
N TYR A 339 6.75 8.14 -1.18
CA TYR A 339 5.63 7.38 -0.62
C TYR A 339 4.40 8.25 -0.35
N ASP A 340 3.29 7.94 -1.02
CA ASP A 340 2.01 8.63 -0.86
C ASP A 340 1.33 8.39 0.50
N ALA A 341 0.17 9.02 0.70
CA ALA A 341 -0.62 8.96 1.94
C ALA A 341 -1.29 7.62 2.22
N THR A 342 -1.35 6.70 1.25
CA THR A 342 -2.04 5.42 1.41
C THR A 342 -1.35 4.57 2.48
N THR A 343 -2.11 3.76 3.19
CA THR A 343 -1.60 2.84 4.22
C THR A 343 -1.45 1.41 3.68
N HIS A 344 -1.26 1.26 2.38
CA HIS A 344 -0.95 -0.02 1.72
C HIS A 344 0.07 0.18 0.59
N PHE A 345 0.68 -0.91 0.14
CA PHE A 345 1.81 -0.87 -0.79
C PHE A 345 1.46 -0.85 -2.29
N GLU A 346 0.18 -0.84 -2.68
CA GLU A 346 -0.21 -0.97 -4.10
C GLU A 346 0.45 0.07 -5.02
N THR A 347 0.42 1.35 -4.67
CA THR A 347 1.04 2.42 -5.47
C THR A 347 2.56 2.33 -5.50
N THR A 348 3.19 1.95 -4.38
CA THR A 348 4.62 1.64 -4.32
C THR A 348 4.99 0.45 -5.23
N CYS A 349 4.15 -0.58 -5.28
CA CYS A 349 4.37 -1.73 -6.14
C CYS A 349 4.30 -1.36 -7.63
N ASN A 350 3.40 -0.45 -7.99
CA ASN A 350 3.33 0.09 -9.34
C ASN A 350 4.61 0.84 -9.72
N ASP A 351 5.15 1.67 -8.81
CA ASP A 351 6.42 2.38 -9.02
C ASP A 351 7.60 1.41 -9.18
N ILE A 352 7.70 0.36 -8.35
CA ILE A 352 8.73 -0.68 -8.47
C ILE A 352 8.70 -1.36 -9.85
N LYS A 353 7.51 -1.75 -10.32
CA LYS A 353 7.35 -2.40 -11.63
C LYS A 353 7.68 -1.47 -12.77
N ASP A 354 7.31 -0.21 -12.64
CA ASP A 354 7.57 0.81 -13.65
C ASP A 354 9.08 1.12 -13.76
N ILE A 355 9.77 1.32 -12.63
CA ILE A 355 11.24 1.45 -12.58
C ILE A 355 11.90 0.23 -13.21
N TYR A 356 11.49 -0.99 -12.82
CA TYR A 356 12.04 -2.22 -13.39
C TYR A 356 11.85 -2.26 -14.92
N LYS A 357 10.66 -1.91 -15.41
CA LYS A 357 10.37 -1.88 -16.84
C LYS A 357 11.25 -0.87 -17.57
N ARG A 358 11.42 0.34 -17.04
CA ARG A 358 12.27 1.39 -17.61
C ARG A 358 13.75 0.97 -17.65
N MET A 359 14.21 0.26 -16.63
CA MET A 359 15.58 -0.25 -16.54
C MET A 359 15.87 -1.43 -17.48
N ALA A 360 14.97 -2.42 -17.48
CA ALA A 360 15.17 -3.69 -18.19
C ALA A 360 14.69 -3.66 -19.65
N GLY A 361 13.87 -2.67 -20.03
CA GLY A 361 13.23 -2.58 -21.34
C GLY A 361 12.04 -3.52 -21.53
N SER A 362 11.64 -4.28 -20.51
CA SER A 362 10.51 -5.22 -20.55
C SER A 362 9.79 -5.26 -19.21
N ALA A 363 8.48 -5.57 -19.22
CA ALA A 363 7.69 -5.68 -18.00
C ALA A 363 8.25 -6.76 -17.06
N PHE A 364 8.03 -6.58 -15.76
CA PHE A 364 8.35 -7.59 -14.77
C PHE A 364 7.43 -8.80 -14.95
N ASP A 365 8.01 -9.96 -15.27
CA ASP A 365 7.29 -11.20 -15.52
C ASP A 365 7.62 -12.23 -14.44
N PHE A 366 6.65 -12.45 -13.54
CA PHE A 366 6.77 -13.39 -12.43
C PHE A 366 6.97 -14.84 -12.88
N GLU A 367 6.45 -15.25 -14.03
CA GLU A 367 6.49 -16.64 -14.49
C GLU A 367 7.77 -16.94 -15.27
N ASN A 368 8.20 -16.04 -16.14
CA ASN A 368 9.47 -16.20 -16.87
C ASN A 368 10.69 -16.15 -15.94
N MET A 369 10.61 -15.43 -14.82
CA MET A 369 11.71 -15.34 -13.87
C MET A 369 11.86 -16.56 -12.96
N LYS A 370 10.76 -17.25 -12.59
CA LYS A 370 10.82 -18.54 -11.88
C LYS A 370 11.57 -19.60 -12.69
N ARG A 371 11.34 -19.64 -14.01
CA ARG A 371 12.05 -20.53 -14.93
C ARG A 371 13.56 -20.25 -14.96
N LYS A 372 13.96 -18.98 -15.05
CA LYS A 372 15.38 -18.58 -15.05
C LYS A 372 16.12 -18.85 -13.74
N GLN A 373 15.44 -18.79 -12.58
CA GLN A 373 16.06 -19.11 -11.29
C GLN A 373 16.48 -20.59 -11.24
N ASN A 374 15.65 -21.49 -11.76
CA ASN A 374 15.96 -22.91 -11.88
C ASN A 374 17.10 -23.18 -12.88
N ASP A 375 17.22 -22.38 -13.93
CA ASP A 375 18.30 -22.54 -14.93
C ASP A 375 19.68 -22.06 -14.43
N VAL A 376 19.72 -21.13 -13.45
CA VAL A 376 20.97 -20.60 -12.88
C VAL A 376 21.54 -21.51 -11.79
N PHE A 377 20.67 -22.20 -11.06
CA PHE A 377 21.05 -23.32 -10.19
C PHE A 377 20.95 -24.61 -10.98
N GLY A 378 21.87 -24.83 -11.92
CA GLY A 378 21.95 -26.08 -12.66
C GLY A 378 21.78 -27.26 -11.71
N GLU A 379 20.73 -28.05 -11.92
CA GLU A 379 20.66 -29.41 -11.42
C GLU A 379 21.91 -30.10 -11.94
N ALA A 380 22.90 -30.27 -11.05
CA ALA A 380 23.93 -31.25 -11.28
C ALA A 380 23.22 -32.61 -11.19
N ASP A 381 23.03 -33.23 -12.34
CA ASP A 381 22.56 -34.60 -12.48
C ASP A 381 23.19 -35.50 -11.39
N GLN A 382 22.34 -36.19 -10.63
CA GLN A 382 22.65 -37.48 -10.02
C GLN A 382 21.69 -38.53 -10.55
#